data_AF-A0A814RMY8-F1
#
_entry.id   AF-A0A814RMY8-F1
#
_cell.length_a   1.000
_cell.length_b   1.000
_cell.length_c   1.000
_cell.angle_alpha   90.00
_cell.angle_beta   90.00
_cell.angle_gamma   90.00
#
_symmetry.space_group_name_H-M   'P 1'
#
loop_
_entity.id
_entity.type
_entity.pdbx_description
1 polymer ?
#
loop_
_entity_poly.entity_id
_entity_poly.type
_entity_poly.pdbx_seq_one_letter_code
_entity_poly.pdbx_strand_id
1 'polypeptide(L)'
;MSDFSLEIPHLTYYLKRILNRYPLGGQILKELLQNAEDSSASVVKFYIDYSEYPCEKLLNKGLAKFQGPALLAYNNSQFDEIDFQSIKNIEKSGKHDKPL
;
A
#
# COMPACT_ATOMS: atom_id res chain seq x y z
N MET A 1 -10.25 -19.01 37.76
CA MET A 1 -9.37 -19.17 36.58
C MET A 1 -9.60 -17.95 35.73
N SER A 2 -8.63 -17.03 35.65
CA SER A 2 -8.74 -15.83 34.82
C SER A 2 -8.63 -16.22 33.36
N ASP A 3 -9.65 -15.89 32.57
CA ASP A 3 -9.60 -15.98 31.12
C ASP A 3 -8.47 -15.09 30.62
N PHE A 4 -7.39 -15.71 30.15
CA PHE A 4 -6.37 -15.02 29.38
C PHE A 4 -6.89 -14.85 27.95
N SER A 5 -7.61 -13.76 27.71
CA SER A 5 -7.88 -13.31 26.34
C SER A 5 -6.64 -12.56 25.83
N LEU A 6 -6.02 -13.10 24.78
CA LEU A 6 -5.07 -12.34 23.98
C LEU A 6 -5.86 -11.32 23.17
N GLU A 7 -5.72 -10.04 23.48
CA GLU A 7 -6.27 -8.98 22.62
C GLU A 7 -5.55 -9.00 21.27
N ILE A 8 -6.33 -9.13 20.19
CA ILE A 8 -5.80 -9.05 18.83
C ILE A 8 -5.35 -7.59 18.61
N PRO A 9 -4.06 -7.34 18.33
CA PRO A 9 -3.58 -5.98 18.15
C PRO A 9 -4.22 -5.33 16.92
N HIS A 10 -4.50 -4.04 17.03
CA HIS A 10 -5.06 -3.26 15.92
C HIS A 10 -4.14 -3.26 14.69
N LEU A 11 -4.70 -3.23 13.48
CA LEU A 11 -3.94 -3.25 12.22
C LEU A 11 -2.83 -2.17 12.16
N THR A 12 -3.08 -1.00 12.75
CA THR A 12 -2.09 0.08 12.81
C THR A 12 -0.83 -0.31 13.59
N TYR A 13 -0.94 -1.18 14.60
CA TYR A 13 0.22 -1.72 15.32
C TYR A 13 1.05 -2.64 14.42
N TYR A 14 0.40 -3.49 13.64
CA TYR A 14 1.07 -4.35 12.65
C TYR A 14 1.78 -3.51 11.58
N LEU A 15 1.10 -2.52 11.00
CA LEU A 15 1.68 -1.59 10.03
C LEU A 15 2.88 -0.84 10.61
N LYS A 16 2.79 -0.36 11.86
CA LYS A 16 3.93 0.29 12.55
C LYS A 16 5.14 -0.63 12.67
N ARG A 17 4.94 -1.92 12.97
CA ARG A 17 6.03 -2.91 13.01
C ARG A 17 6.65 -3.16 11.64
N ILE A 18 5.86 -3.14 10.56
CA ILE A 18 6.40 -3.17 9.20
C ILE A 18 7.23 -1.91 8.97
N LEU A 19 6.67 -0.71 9.15
CA LEU A 19 7.37 0.55 8.92
C LEU A 19 8.69 0.66 9.70
N ASN A 20 8.75 0.16 10.95
CA ASN A 20 9.99 0.14 11.73
C ASN A 20 11.11 -0.73 11.11
N ARG A 21 10.76 -1.73 10.30
CA ARG A 21 11.73 -2.59 9.57
C ARG A 21 12.16 -1.98 8.22
N TYR A 22 11.45 -0.96 7.76
CA TYR A 22 11.72 -0.24 6.52
C TYR A 22 12.13 1.20 6.85
N PRO A 23 13.39 1.44 7.26
CA PRO A 23 13.85 2.79 7.54
C PRO A 23 13.61 3.68 6.30
N LEU A 24 12.97 4.82 6.51
CA LEU A 24 12.50 5.76 5.50
C LEU A 24 13.57 6.01 4.41
N GLY A 25 13.21 5.81 3.15
CA GLY A 25 14.12 5.95 2.00
C GLY A 25 13.49 5.49 0.68
N GLY A 26 14.32 5.38 -0.37
CA GLY A 26 13.90 4.99 -1.73
C GLY A 26 13.38 3.55 -1.87
N GLN A 27 13.30 2.78 -0.78
CA GLN A 27 12.79 1.41 -0.78
C GLN A 27 11.35 1.35 -1.30
N ILE A 28 10.51 2.34 -0.99
CA ILE A 28 9.13 2.37 -1.48
C ILE A 28 9.04 2.41 -3.01
N LEU A 29 9.98 3.09 -3.68
CA LEU A 29 10.05 3.11 -5.15
C LEU A 29 10.48 1.75 -5.70
N LYS A 30 11.40 1.06 -5.00
CA LYS A 30 11.83 -0.30 -5.37
C LYS A 30 10.70 -1.32 -5.22
N GLU A 31 9.92 -1.25 -4.14
CA GLU A 31 8.76 -2.14 -3.95
C GLU A 31 7.70 -1.90 -5.03
N LEU A 32 7.41 -0.64 -5.37
CA LEU A 32 6.48 -0.31 -6.46
C LEU A 32 6.98 -0.78 -7.83
N LEU A 33 8.29 -0.68 -8.07
CA LEU A 33 8.91 -1.22 -9.27
C LEU A 33 8.83 -2.75 -9.32
N GLN A 34 9.07 -3.43 -8.20
CA GLN A 34 8.98 -4.88 -8.11
C GLN A 34 7.54 -5.37 -8.33
N ASN A 35 6.53 -4.67 -7.79
CA ASN A 35 5.13 -4.99 -8.07
C ASN A 35 4.80 -4.89 -9.56
N ALA A 36 5.38 -3.91 -10.26
CA ALA A 36 5.21 -3.77 -11.70
C ALA A 36 5.95 -4.86 -12.49
N GLU A 37 7.14 -5.27 -12.02
CA GLU A 37 7.87 -6.39 -12.62
C GLU A 37 7.09 -7.72 -12.46
N ASP A 38 6.56 -7.97 -11.26
CA ASP A 38 5.75 -9.16 -10.96
C ASP A 38 4.49 -9.25 -11.85
N SER A 39 3.92 -8.11 -12.23
CA SER A 39 2.79 -8.03 -13.15
C SER A 39 3.20 -7.96 -14.63
N SER A 40 4.48 -8.18 -14.94
CA SER A 40 5.06 -8.13 -16.29
C SER A 40 4.86 -6.78 -17.01
N ALA A 41 4.75 -5.69 -16.26
CA ALA A 41 4.69 -4.36 -16.84
C ALA A 41 6.02 -4.01 -17.53
N SER A 42 5.94 -3.35 -18.69
CA SER A 42 7.10 -2.87 -19.44
C SER A 42 7.39 -1.39 -19.23
N VAL A 43 6.46 -0.66 -18.61
CA VAL A 43 6.56 0.77 -18.33
C VAL A 43 6.15 1.04 -16.90
N VAL A 44 6.99 1.79 -16.18
CA VAL A 44 6.69 2.37 -14.87
C VAL A 44 6.94 3.87 -14.91
N LYS A 45 6.05 4.66 -14.34
CA LYS A 45 6.19 6.12 -14.21
C LYS A 45 5.91 6.54 -12.78
N PHE A 46 6.79 7.36 -12.23
CA PHE A 46 6.57 8.06 -10.96
C PHE A 46 6.38 9.55 -11.25
N TYR A 47 5.38 10.15 -10.62
CA TYR A 47 5.07 11.56 -10.77
C TYR A 47 4.74 12.17 -9.42
N ILE A 48 5.45 13.23 -9.05
CA ILE A 48 5.13 14.01 -7.86
C ILE A 48 4.16 15.10 -8.29
N ASP A 49 2.89 14.90 -7.93
CA ASP A 49 1.83 15.86 -8.16
C ASP A 49 1.77 16.82 -6.97
N TYR A 50 1.97 18.11 -7.22
CA TYR A 50 1.84 19.17 -6.20
C TYR A 50 0.48 19.86 -6.24
N SER A 51 -0.47 19.35 -7.03
CA SER A 51 -1.79 19.94 -7.18
C SER A 51 -2.61 19.86 -5.89
N GLU A 52 -3.54 20.80 -5.75
CA GLU A 52 -4.59 20.79 -4.74
C GLU A 52 -5.94 20.62 -5.44
N TYR A 53 -6.80 19.77 -4.88
CA TYR A 53 -8.07 19.39 -5.48
C TYR A 53 -9.27 19.89 -4.67
N PRO A 54 -10.41 20.18 -5.32
CA PRO A 54 -11.61 20.66 -4.65
C PRO A 54 -12.15 19.67 -3.60
N CYS A 55 -12.80 20.18 -2.56
CA CYS A 55 -13.24 19.39 -1.39
C CYS A 55 -14.77 19.39 -1.18
N GLU A 56 -15.54 20.01 -2.07
CA GLU A 56 -16.97 20.27 -1.87
C GLU A 56 -17.84 19.02 -2.08
N LYS A 57 -17.38 18.08 -2.92
CA LYS A 57 -18.12 16.88 -3.33
C LYS A 57 -17.43 15.58 -2.89
N LEU A 58 -16.91 15.54 -1.67
CA LEU A 58 -16.28 14.34 -1.11
C LEU A 58 -17.32 13.39 -0.50
N LEU A 59 -17.04 12.08 -0.57
CA LEU A 59 -17.86 11.05 0.09
C LEU A 59 -17.96 11.25 1.60
N ASN A 60 -16.88 11.73 2.22
CA ASN A 60 -16.81 12.04 3.64
C ASN A 60 -15.92 13.28 3.85
N LYS A 61 -16.36 14.21 4.71
CA LYS A 61 -15.62 15.47 5.00
C LYS A 61 -14.19 15.23 5.50
N GLY A 62 -13.95 14.13 6.21
CA GLY A 62 -12.62 13.74 6.70
C GLY A 62 -11.62 13.37 5.60
N LEU A 63 -12.08 13.20 4.35
CA LEU A 63 -11.20 12.94 3.20
C LEU A 63 -10.52 14.20 2.65
N ALA A 64 -10.95 15.40 3.07
CA ALA A 64 -10.37 16.67 2.59
C ALA A 64 -8.85 16.74 2.77
N LYS A 65 -8.32 16.13 3.84
CA LYS A 65 -6.87 16.06 4.12
C LYS A 65 -6.06 15.27 3.09
N PHE A 66 -6.72 14.53 2.18
CA PHE A 66 -6.07 13.72 1.14
C PHE A 66 -6.17 14.35 -0.25
N GLN A 67 -6.72 15.56 -0.38
CA GLN A 67 -6.91 16.27 -1.66
C GLN A 67 -5.70 17.16 -2.05
N GLY A 68 -4.56 17.02 -1.37
CA GLY A 68 -3.35 17.82 -1.64
C GLY A 68 -2.30 17.06 -2.45
N PRO A 69 -1.03 17.50 -2.38
CA PRO A 69 0.09 16.88 -3.07
C PRO A 69 0.22 15.37 -2.84
N ALA A 70 0.57 14.63 -3.89
CA ALA A 70 0.65 13.18 -3.89
C ALA A 70 1.81 12.63 -4.76
N LEU A 71 2.30 11.45 -4.39
CA LEU A 71 3.15 10.65 -5.27
C LEU A 71 2.26 9.68 -6.06
N LEU A 72 2.22 9.86 -7.38
CA LEU A 72 1.54 8.95 -8.30
C LEU A 72 2.53 7.91 -8.82
N ALA A 73 2.12 6.64 -8.83
CA ALA A 73 2.86 5.54 -9.42
C ALA A 73 1.97 4.84 -10.46
N TYR A 74 2.45 4.76 -11.69
CA TYR A 74 1.78 4.12 -12.81
C TYR A 74 2.61 2.96 -13.34
N ASN A 75 1.95 1.87 -13.70
CA ASN A 75 2.51 0.84 -14.57
C ASN A 75 1.48 0.46 -15.65
N ASN A 76 1.93 -0.12 -16.76
CA ASN A 76 1.07 -0.47 -17.90
C ASN A 76 0.47 -1.88 -17.86
N SER A 77 0.53 -2.57 -16.71
CA SER A 77 -0.23 -3.80 -16.48
C SER A 77 -1.62 -3.48 -15.91
N GLN A 78 -2.54 -4.43 -16.00
CA GLN A 78 -3.88 -4.32 -15.44
C GLN A 78 -4.03 -5.31 -14.28
N PHE A 79 -4.64 -4.87 -13.19
CA PHE A 79 -5.00 -5.76 -12.07
C PHE A 79 -6.01 -6.82 -12.53
N ASP A 80 -5.78 -8.07 -12.14
CA ASP A 80 -6.77 -9.13 -12.18
C ASP A 80 -7.51 -9.27 -10.83
N GLU A 81 -8.48 -10.19 -10.76
CA GLU A 81 -9.24 -10.42 -9.53
C GLU A 81 -8.35 -10.88 -8.36
N ILE A 82 -7.30 -11.66 -8.64
CA ILE A 82 -6.37 -12.18 -7.62
C ILE A 82 -5.53 -11.02 -7.06
N ASP A 83 -5.09 -10.08 -7.90
CA ASP A 83 -4.39 -8.88 -7.49
C ASP A 83 -5.27 -8.01 -6.57
N PHE A 84 -6.55 -7.83 -6.94
CA PHE A 84 -7.51 -7.12 -6.10
C PHE A 84 -7.74 -7.79 -4.75
N GLN A 85 -7.86 -9.12 -4.70
CA GLN A 85 -7.96 -9.84 -3.43
C GLN A 85 -6.69 -9.72 -2.60
N SER A 86 -5.52 -9.77 -3.25
CA SER A 86 -4.22 -9.69 -2.58
C SER A 86 -3.98 -8.33 -1.94
N ILE A 87 -4.25 -7.22 -2.65
CA ILE A 87 -4.04 -5.87 -2.11
C ILE A 87 -4.96 -5.52 -0.94
N LYS A 88 -6.15 -6.15 -0.86
CA LYS A 88 -7.06 -6.02 0.30
C LYS A 88 -6.53 -6.75 1.54
N ASN A 89 -5.73 -7.79 1.37
CA ASN A 89 -5.25 -8.66 2.44
C ASN A 89 -3.86 -8.25 2.94
N ILE A 90 -3.83 -7.19 3.76
CA ILE A 90 -2.60 -6.58 4.29
C ILE A 90 -1.72 -7.57 5.09
N GLU A 91 -2.31 -8.61 5.70
CA GLU A 91 -1.57 -9.59 6.52
C GLU A 91 -1.06 -10.80 5.73
N LYS A 92 -1.58 -11.06 4.53
CA LYS A 92 -1.22 -12.22 3.70
C LYS A 92 -0.49 -11.76 2.45
N SER A 93 0.75 -11.28 2.61
CA SER A 93 1.66 -11.29 1.47
C SER A 93 1.95 -12.76 1.14
N GLY A 94 1.26 -13.31 0.12
CA GLY A 94 1.39 -14.69 -0.34
C GLY A 94 2.77 -15.10 -0.88
N LYS A 95 3.82 -14.30 -0.64
CA LYS A 95 5.21 -14.59 -0.99
C LYS A 95 5.94 -15.36 0.12
N HIS A 96 5.26 -16.28 0.80
CA HIS A 96 5.87 -17.06 1.88
C HIS A 96 6.56 -18.36 1.43
N ASP A 97 6.52 -18.72 0.14
CA ASP A 97 7.19 -19.93 -0.37
C ASP A 97 7.88 -19.70 -1.74
N LYS A 98 8.96 -18.91 -1.77
CA LYS A 98 10.01 -19.11 -2.78
C LYS A 98 11.30 -19.49 -2.03
N PRO A 99 11.75 -20.75 -2.08
CA PRO A 99 13.08 -21.07 -1.59
C PRO A 99 14.13 -20.31 -2.40
N LEU A 100 15.20 -19.88 -1.71
CA LEU A 100 16.43 -19.38 -2.33
C LEU A 100 17.08 -20.47 -3.19
#